data_AF-A0A453BD79-F1
#
_entry.id   AF-A0A453BD79-F1
#
_cell.length_a   1.000
_cell.length_b   1.000
_cell.length_c   1.000
_cell.angle_alpha   90.00
_cell.angle_beta   90.00
_cell.angle_gamma   90.00
#
_symmetry.space_group_name_H-M   'P 1'
#
loop_
_entity.id
_entity.type
_entity.pdbx_description
1 polymer ?
#
loop_
_entity_poly.entity_id
_entity_poly.type
_entity_poly.pdbx_seq_one_letter_code
_entity_poly.pdbx_strand_id
1 'polypeptide(L)'
;MATAAMRMRRSLALCYHLTAALLLLAFLHAPLAGAQPLPWQLCDSAAGNYTEGSAYQANIRALAGGLPRNASASPALFAKGAAGAAPDAVYALALCRGDTNASSCAACVAAAFRNAQQLCAFNRHATMFDDPCILRYSGQDFLANVTDNSGRFVAFNGNNVSAGAAAAAFDAASGRLVNATADYAAGDPTRRFGTGEEGYDATYPKIYSLAQCTPDMEAADCRSCLRDIIEKFTPQYFVGKPGGRVFGVRCNFRFETYSFFSGRPLLQLPDVLPPAPAPAPAAAEEGEFLKQKTNKK
;
A
#
# COMPACT_ATOMS: atom_id res chain seq x y z
N MET A 1 16.12 -61.77 -10.65
CA MET A 1 15.25 -60.79 -9.95
C MET A 1 16.04 -59.68 -9.22
N ALA A 2 17.19 -59.93 -8.60
CA ALA A 2 17.98 -58.91 -7.88
C ALA A 2 18.52 -57.75 -8.74
N THR A 3 18.85 -58.01 -10.02
CA THR A 3 19.44 -57.03 -10.95
C THR A 3 18.46 -55.95 -11.43
N ALA A 4 17.17 -56.29 -11.55
CA ALA A 4 16.12 -55.34 -11.95
C ALA A 4 15.78 -54.37 -10.82
N ALA A 5 15.70 -54.86 -9.58
CA ALA A 5 15.46 -54.04 -8.40
C ALA A 5 16.59 -53.03 -8.13
N MET A 6 17.85 -53.41 -8.38
CA MET A 6 19.00 -52.52 -8.21
C MET A 6 19.06 -51.42 -9.28
N ARG A 7 18.69 -51.73 -10.54
CA ARG A 7 18.56 -50.72 -11.61
C ARG A 7 17.45 -49.72 -11.32
N MET A 8 16.29 -50.20 -10.86
CA MET A 8 15.14 -49.35 -10.50
C MET A 8 15.48 -48.40 -9.33
N ARG A 9 16.19 -48.88 -8.30
CA ARG A 9 16.67 -48.03 -7.18
C ARG A 9 17.65 -46.94 -7.63
N ARG A 10 18.55 -47.25 -8.58
CA ARG A 10 19.49 -46.26 -9.14
C ARG A 10 18.79 -45.20 -9.98
N SER A 11 17.78 -45.59 -10.78
CA SER A 11 16.97 -44.66 -11.56
C SER A 11 16.15 -43.72 -10.68
N LEU A 12 15.55 -44.22 -9.59
CA LEU A 12 14.81 -43.41 -8.62
C LEU A 12 15.69 -42.39 -7.89
N ALA A 13 16.90 -42.80 -7.48
CA ALA A 13 17.86 -41.90 -6.85
C ALA A 13 18.32 -40.78 -7.80
N LEU A 14 18.57 -41.10 -9.08
CA LEU A 14 18.95 -40.12 -10.09
C LEU A 14 17.83 -39.10 -10.34
N CYS A 15 16.58 -39.55 -10.43
CA CYS A 15 15.41 -38.67 -10.55
C CYS A 15 15.30 -37.74 -9.34
N TYR A 16 15.48 -38.25 -8.12
CA TYR A 16 15.43 -37.44 -6.90
C TYR A 16 16.51 -36.34 -6.89
N HIS A 17 17.75 -36.68 -7.26
CA HIS A 17 18.84 -35.70 -7.36
C HIS A 17 18.60 -34.65 -8.45
N LEU A 18 18.05 -35.03 -9.60
CA LEU A 18 17.69 -34.10 -10.67
C LEU A 18 16.55 -33.15 -10.24
N THR A 19 15.52 -33.67 -9.56
CA THR A 19 14.44 -32.83 -9.04
C THR A 19 14.92 -31.87 -7.94
N ALA A 20 15.81 -32.33 -7.05
CA ALA A 20 16.39 -31.48 -6.01
C ALA A 20 17.28 -30.39 -6.61
N ALA A 21 18.08 -30.71 -7.63
CA ALA A 21 18.91 -29.74 -8.34
C ALA A 21 18.08 -28.69 -9.10
N LEU A 22 17.00 -29.10 -9.77
CA LEU A 22 16.06 -28.19 -10.44
C LEU A 22 15.35 -27.27 -9.45
N LEU A 23 14.93 -27.78 -8.29
CA LEU A 23 14.35 -26.96 -7.22
C LEU A 23 15.37 -25.96 -6.65
N LEU A 24 16.60 -26.40 -6.38
CA LEU A 24 17.69 -25.52 -5.92
C LEU A 24 18.00 -24.41 -6.94
N LEU A 25 18.06 -24.75 -8.23
CA LEU A 25 18.23 -23.77 -9.31
C LEU A 25 17.05 -22.79 -9.40
N ALA A 26 15.81 -23.25 -9.18
CA ALA A 26 14.65 -22.36 -9.12
C ALA A 26 14.70 -21.39 -7.94
N PHE A 27 15.23 -21.82 -6.78
CA PHE A 27 15.45 -20.94 -5.62
C PHE A 27 16.61 -19.95 -5.83
N LEU A 28 17.65 -20.33 -6.58
CA LEU A 28 18.78 -19.45 -6.91
C LEU A 28 18.44 -18.36 -7.94
N HIS A 29 17.42 -18.58 -8.77
CA HIS A 29 16.94 -17.60 -9.77
C HIS A 29 15.66 -16.87 -9.33
N ALA A 30 15.16 -17.12 -8.12
CA ALA A 30 14.14 -16.25 -7.56
C ALA A 30 14.75 -14.85 -7.46
N PRO A 31 14.15 -13.82 -8.12
CA PRO A 31 14.64 -12.47 -7.94
C PRO A 31 14.61 -12.18 -6.45
N LEU A 32 15.74 -11.72 -5.91
CA LEU A 32 15.75 -10.95 -4.68
C LEU A 32 14.86 -9.73 -4.97
N ALA A 33 13.55 -9.88 -4.77
CA ALA A 33 12.70 -8.74 -4.53
C ALA A 33 13.39 -8.02 -3.38
N GLY A 34 13.94 -6.84 -3.64
CA GLY A 34 14.50 -5.99 -2.60
C GLY A 34 13.37 -5.70 -1.63
N ALA A 35 13.23 -6.56 -0.61
CA ALA A 35 12.26 -6.39 0.44
C ALA A 35 12.67 -5.10 1.13
N GLN A 36 11.91 -4.03 0.89
CA GLN A 36 12.04 -2.82 1.68
C GLN A 36 11.88 -3.25 3.14
N PRO A 37 12.81 -2.90 4.04
CA PRO A 37 12.80 -3.43 5.40
C PRO A 37 11.56 -2.88 6.11
N LEU A 38 10.51 -3.70 6.17
CA LEU A 38 9.40 -3.48 7.08
C LEU A 38 9.80 -3.97 8.48
N PRO A 39 9.36 -3.30 9.55
CA PRO A 39 8.52 -2.08 9.53
C PRO A 39 9.30 -0.83 9.13
N TRP A 40 8.62 0.12 8.47
CA TRP A 40 9.10 1.51 8.44
C TRP A 40 8.82 2.16 9.79
N GLN A 41 9.78 2.88 10.34
CA GLN A 41 9.67 3.51 11.66
C GLN A 41 9.91 5.02 11.63
N LEU A 42 9.17 5.74 12.47
CA LEU A 42 9.46 7.12 12.85
C LEU A 42 9.69 7.17 14.36
N CYS A 43 10.90 7.53 14.75
CA CYS A 43 11.29 7.78 16.13
C CYS A 43 11.49 9.28 16.29
N ASP A 44 10.64 9.94 17.07
CA ASP A 44 10.73 11.38 17.26
C ASP A 44 11.60 11.68 18.49
N SER A 45 12.88 11.93 18.23
CA SER A 45 13.86 12.25 19.27
C SER A 45 13.62 13.58 19.95
N ALA A 46 12.86 14.49 19.32
CA ALA A 46 12.51 15.78 19.92
C ALA A 46 11.44 15.63 21.02
N ALA A 47 10.65 14.54 21.00
CA ALA A 47 9.71 14.21 22.07
C ALA A 47 10.39 13.77 23.38
N GLY A 48 11.72 13.62 23.36
CA GLY A 48 12.53 13.20 24.49
C GLY A 48 12.56 11.70 24.69
N ASN A 49 13.45 11.26 25.59
CA ASN A 49 13.64 9.85 25.92
C ASN A 49 13.10 9.54 27.32
N TYR A 50 12.51 8.36 27.47
CA TYR A 50 12.20 7.77 28.77
C TYR A 50 13.35 6.88 29.24
N THR A 51 13.46 6.65 30.54
CA THR A 51 14.48 5.76 31.12
C THR A 51 13.97 4.34 31.23
N GLU A 52 14.88 3.36 31.16
CA GLU A 52 14.55 1.96 31.42
C GLU A 52 13.92 1.79 32.81
N GLY A 53 12.85 1.01 32.90
CA GLY A 53 12.12 0.78 34.15
C GLY A 53 11.20 1.93 34.58
N SER A 54 11.13 3.03 33.83
CA SER A 54 10.24 4.17 34.15
C SER A 54 8.75 3.81 34.11
N ALA A 55 7.94 4.65 34.76
CA ALA A 55 6.49 4.59 34.67
C ALA A 55 6.01 4.74 33.21
N TYR A 56 6.65 5.59 32.41
CA TYR A 56 6.37 5.68 30.97
C TYR A 56 6.54 4.34 30.24
N GLN A 57 7.64 3.61 30.49
CA GLN A 57 7.84 2.29 29.88
C GLN A 57 6.81 1.27 30.38
N ALA A 58 6.42 1.32 31.66
CA ALA A 58 5.35 0.49 32.19
C ALA A 58 4.00 0.78 31.53
N ASN A 59 3.70 2.05 31.25
CA ASN A 59 2.48 2.47 30.55
C ASN A 59 2.46 1.99 29.09
N ILE A 60 3.60 2.00 28.38
CA ILE A 60 3.72 1.35 27.06
C ILE A 60 3.40 -0.14 27.17
N ARG A 61 3.97 -0.85 28.16
CA ARG A 61 3.72 -2.29 28.36
C ARG A 61 2.24 -2.59 28.68
N ALA A 62 1.59 -1.75 29.47
CA ALA A 62 0.17 -1.87 29.77
C ALA A 62 -0.68 -1.76 28.50
N LEU A 63 -0.40 -0.76 27.66
CA LEU A 63 -1.06 -0.58 26.37
C LEU A 63 -0.78 -1.75 25.40
N ALA A 64 0.46 -2.25 25.35
CA ALA A 64 0.84 -3.41 24.55
C ALA A 64 0.10 -4.70 24.97
N GLY A 65 -0.30 -4.84 26.23
CA GLY A 65 -1.10 -5.97 26.73
C GLY A 65 -2.60 -5.91 26.37
N GLY A 66 -3.11 -4.73 26.01
CA GLY A 66 -4.53 -4.49 25.73
C GLY A 66 -4.85 -4.21 24.26
N LEU A 67 -4.13 -3.27 23.65
CA LEU A 67 -4.43 -2.76 22.30
C LEU A 67 -4.50 -3.82 21.20
N PRO A 68 -3.61 -4.83 21.14
CA PRO A 68 -3.72 -5.89 20.14
C PRO A 68 -5.08 -6.58 20.14
N ARG A 69 -5.59 -6.92 21.33
CA ARG A 69 -6.91 -7.57 21.48
C ARG A 69 -8.05 -6.62 21.18
N ASN A 70 -7.94 -5.37 21.65
CA ASN A 70 -8.98 -4.36 21.42
C ASN A 70 -9.14 -4.06 19.93
N ALA A 71 -8.03 -3.93 19.19
CA ALA A 71 -8.05 -3.72 17.75
C ALA A 71 -8.63 -4.95 17.03
N SER A 72 -8.19 -6.16 17.38
CA SER A 72 -8.65 -7.38 16.70
C SER A 72 -10.12 -7.74 16.98
N ALA A 73 -10.65 -7.35 18.14
CA ALA A 73 -12.06 -7.59 18.51
C ALA A 73 -13.00 -6.52 17.94
N SER A 74 -12.46 -5.37 17.53
CA SER A 74 -13.23 -4.29 16.91
C SER A 74 -13.60 -4.65 15.46
N PRO A 75 -14.88 -4.50 15.04
CA PRO A 75 -15.27 -4.65 13.64
C PRO A 75 -14.49 -3.71 12.69
N ALA A 76 -14.05 -2.57 13.22
CA ALA A 76 -13.28 -1.55 12.54
C ALA A 76 -11.78 -1.88 12.44
N LEU A 77 -11.31 -2.95 13.11
CA LEU A 77 -9.90 -3.32 13.21
C LEU A 77 -8.99 -2.18 13.71
N PHE A 78 -9.54 -1.38 14.62
CA PHE A 78 -8.94 -0.17 15.16
C PHE A 78 -9.19 -0.08 16.66
N ALA A 79 -8.19 0.40 17.39
CA ALA A 79 -8.33 0.75 18.79
C ALA A 79 -7.38 1.89 19.17
N LYS A 80 -7.81 2.69 20.14
CA LYS A 80 -7.00 3.72 20.79
C LYS A 80 -7.06 3.57 22.30
N GLY A 81 -6.07 4.09 23.01
CA GLY A 81 -6.01 4.02 24.46
C GLY A 81 -4.97 4.96 25.04
N ALA A 82 -5.09 5.19 26.34
CA ALA A 82 -4.11 5.93 27.13
C ALA A 82 -3.79 5.18 28.42
N ALA A 83 -2.60 5.41 28.97
CA ALA A 83 -2.17 4.83 30.24
C ALA A 83 -1.31 5.84 31.03
N GLY A 84 -1.51 5.87 32.35
CA GLY A 84 -0.80 6.76 33.26
C GLY A 84 -1.33 8.19 33.29
N ALA A 85 -0.60 9.05 33.99
CA ALA A 85 -0.86 10.48 34.12
C ALA A 85 0.43 11.27 33.88
N ALA A 86 0.31 12.58 33.64
CA ALA A 86 1.48 13.44 33.47
C ALA A 86 2.45 13.33 34.66
N PRO A 87 3.78 13.28 34.42
CA PRO A 87 4.46 13.43 33.14
C PRO A 87 4.58 12.13 32.31
N ASP A 88 4.18 10.98 32.84
CA ASP A 88 4.39 9.64 32.28
C ASP A 88 3.23 9.09 31.42
N ALA A 89 2.22 9.92 31.13
CA ALA A 89 1.08 9.53 30.30
C ALA A 89 1.54 9.06 28.91
N VAL A 90 0.97 7.97 28.42
CA VAL A 90 1.18 7.43 27.07
C VAL A 90 -0.17 7.37 26.37
N TYR A 91 -0.23 7.92 25.16
CA TYR A 91 -1.36 7.81 24.26
C TYR A 91 -0.97 6.90 23.11
N ALA A 92 -1.86 6.03 22.66
CA ALA A 92 -1.58 5.13 21.55
C ALA A 92 -2.82 4.82 20.71
N LEU A 93 -2.59 4.56 19.43
CA LEU A 93 -3.59 3.95 18.54
C LEU A 93 -2.96 2.87 17.68
N ALA A 94 -3.78 1.90 17.31
CA ALA A 94 -3.47 0.82 16.39
C ALA A 94 -4.55 0.76 15.31
N LEU A 95 -4.12 0.75 14.05
CA LEU A 95 -4.98 0.62 12.89
C LEU A 95 -4.50 -0.57 12.07
N CYS A 96 -5.29 -1.63 11.99
CA CYS A 96 -5.00 -2.73 11.07
C CYS A 96 -5.62 -2.45 9.70
N ARG A 97 -5.03 -3.04 8.66
CA ARG A 97 -5.53 -2.90 7.30
C ARG A 97 -6.89 -3.57 7.15
N GLY A 98 -7.81 -2.93 6.45
CA GLY A 98 -9.22 -3.35 6.39
C GLY A 98 -9.47 -4.72 5.74
N ASP A 99 -8.50 -5.29 5.05
CA ASP A 99 -8.52 -6.63 4.45
C ASP A 99 -7.85 -7.71 5.33
N THR A 100 -7.39 -7.36 6.53
CA THR A 100 -6.70 -8.27 7.46
C THR A 100 -7.68 -8.98 8.39
N ASN A 101 -7.41 -10.23 8.75
CA ASN A 101 -8.23 -10.97 9.72
C ASN A 101 -7.85 -10.60 11.18
N ALA A 102 -8.74 -10.90 12.14
CA ALA A 102 -8.56 -10.54 13.54
C ALA A 102 -7.24 -11.08 14.15
N SER A 103 -6.87 -12.34 13.85
CA SER A 103 -5.64 -12.95 14.39
C SER A 103 -4.38 -12.26 13.85
N SER A 104 -4.35 -11.96 12.55
CA SER A 104 -3.25 -11.24 11.90
C SER A 104 -3.16 -9.81 12.39
N CYS A 105 -4.30 -9.15 12.66
CA CYS A 105 -4.34 -7.82 13.27
C CYS A 105 -3.71 -7.83 14.67
N ALA A 106 -4.16 -8.74 15.55
CA ALA A 106 -3.59 -8.86 16.90
C ALA A 106 -2.08 -9.15 16.86
N ALA A 107 -1.65 -10.08 16.01
CA ALA A 107 -0.24 -10.44 15.87
C ALA A 107 0.61 -9.26 15.37
N CYS A 108 0.11 -8.52 14.38
CA CYS A 108 0.79 -7.35 13.84
C CYS A 108 0.94 -6.25 14.90
N VAL A 109 -0.13 -5.88 15.59
CA VAL A 109 -0.08 -4.81 16.60
C VAL A 109 0.85 -5.19 17.76
N ALA A 110 0.81 -6.46 18.20
CA ALA A 110 1.74 -6.95 19.22
C ALA A 110 3.20 -6.91 18.74
N ALA A 111 3.47 -7.25 17.48
CA ALA A 111 4.79 -7.16 16.88
C ALA A 111 5.26 -5.71 16.76
N ALA A 112 4.39 -4.80 16.31
CA ALA A 112 4.68 -3.38 16.20
C ALA A 112 5.09 -2.77 17.54
N PHE A 113 4.45 -3.14 18.66
CA PHE A 113 4.90 -2.70 19.99
C PHE A 113 6.32 -3.18 20.32
N ARG A 114 6.63 -4.46 20.04
CA ARG A 114 7.98 -5.01 20.28
C ARG A 114 9.02 -4.31 19.39
N ASN A 115 8.71 -4.16 18.10
CA ASN A 115 9.58 -3.51 17.12
C ASN A 115 9.81 -2.05 17.51
N ALA A 116 8.79 -1.34 17.99
CA ALA A 116 8.95 0.03 18.46
C ALA A 116 9.94 0.13 19.64
N GLN A 117 9.88 -0.79 20.60
CA GLN A 117 10.83 -0.80 21.71
C GLN A 117 12.28 -1.16 21.29
N GLN A 118 12.45 -1.84 20.16
CA GLN A 118 13.78 -2.21 19.64
C GLN A 118 14.36 -1.13 18.71
N LEU A 119 13.57 -0.68 17.73
CA LEU A 119 13.99 0.23 16.66
C LEU A 119 13.93 1.70 17.08
N CYS A 120 13.00 2.04 17.98
CA CYS A 120 12.87 3.37 18.58
C CYS A 120 13.17 3.33 20.08
N ALA A 121 14.21 2.58 20.48
CA ALA A 121 14.58 2.38 21.88
C ALA A 121 14.56 3.71 22.65
N PHE A 122 13.88 3.70 23.81
CA PHE A 122 13.74 4.82 24.74
C PHE A 122 13.01 6.07 24.22
N ASN A 123 12.58 6.12 22.96
CA ASN A 123 11.87 7.29 22.44
C ASN A 123 10.46 7.36 23.04
N ARG A 124 10.06 8.55 23.49
CA ARG A 124 8.70 8.77 23.98
C ARG A 124 7.67 8.80 22.86
N HIS A 125 8.08 8.93 21.61
CA HIS A 125 7.19 8.87 20.46
C HIS A 125 7.77 7.91 19.42
N ALA A 126 6.99 6.88 19.09
CA ALA A 126 7.31 5.96 18.01
C ALA A 126 6.07 5.68 17.15
N THR A 127 6.28 5.61 15.84
CA THR A 127 5.29 5.12 14.87
C THR A 127 5.90 3.98 14.07
N MET A 128 5.20 2.85 14.00
CA MET A 128 5.55 1.69 13.18
C MET A 128 4.53 1.55 12.05
N PHE A 129 5.03 1.41 10.83
CA PHE A 129 4.23 1.12 9.65
C PHE A 129 4.61 -0.26 9.11
N ASP A 130 3.73 -1.23 9.38
CA ASP A 130 3.74 -2.53 8.75
C ASP A 130 2.61 -2.59 7.71
N ASP A 131 2.73 -3.51 6.75
CA ASP A 131 1.67 -3.70 5.75
C ASP A 131 0.31 -4.11 6.36
N PRO A 132 0.25 -4.99 7.38
CA PRO A 132 -1.01 -5.36 8.01
C PRO A 132 -1.51 -4.39 9.09
N CYS A 133 -0.65 -3.52 9.64
CA CYS A 133 -1.04 -2.57 10.68
C CYS A 133 -0.09 -1.39 10.86
N ILE A 134 -0.65 -0.31 11.41
CA ILE A 134 0.06 0.88 11.84
C ILE A 134 -0.12 1.01 13.35
N LEU A 135 0.97 1.30 14.07
CA LEU A 135 0.96 1.58 15.50
C LEU A 135 1.62 2.93 15.74
N ARG A 136 1.02 3.79 16.56
CA ARG A 136 1.68 4.97 17.12
C ARG A 136 1.47 5.03 18.61
N TYR A 137 2.53 5.34 19.35
CA TYR A 137 2.42 5.84 20.72
C TYR A 137 3.17 7.17 20.89
N SER A 138 2.72 8.00 21.82
CA SER A 138 3.36 9.28 22.16
C SER A 138 3.05 9.70 23.59
N GLY A 139 3.93 10.50 24.17
CA GLY A 139 3.68 11.18 25.45
C GLY A 139 2.79 12.41 25.31
N GLN A 140 2.58 12.88 24.07
CA GLN A 140 1.65 13.96 23.74
C GLN A 140 0.30 13.37 23.32
N ASP A 141 -0.80 14.00 23.73
CA ASP A 141 -2.15 13.57 23.37
C ASP A 141 -2.47 13.91 21.91
N PHE A 142 -2.00 13.07 20.99
CA PHE A 142 -2.36 13.13 19.58
C PHE A 142 -3.73 12.50 19.28
N LEU A 143 -4.38 11.88 20.27
CA LEU A 143 -5.69 11.28 20.10
C LEU A 143 -6.79 12.34 20.09
N ALA A 144 -6.58 13.45 20.79
CA ALA A 144 -7.47 14.60 20.84
C ALA A 144 -7.70 15.27 19.48
N ASN A 145 -6.68 15.30 18.61
CA ASN A 145 -6.80 15.82 17.26
C ASN A 145 -6.87 14.68 16.24
N VAL A 146 -8.07 14.31 15.82
CA VAL A 146 -8.29 13.22 14.87
C VAL A 146 -7.83 13.55 13.45
N THR A 147 -7.77 14.82 13.07
CA THR A 147 -7.39 15.23 11.71
C THR A 147 -5.88 15.44 11.53
N ASP A 148 -5.08 15.38 12.61
CA ASP A 148 -3.63 15.52 12.50
C ASP A 148 -2.96 14.25 11.96
N ASN A 149 -2.67 14.25 10.66
CA ASN A 149 -1.88 13.23 10.00
C ASN A 149 -0.38 13.59 9.93
N SER A 150 0.18 14.21 10.96
CA SER A 150 1.61 14.46 11.10
C SER A 150 2.42 13.17 11.22
N GLY A 151 3.71 13.22 10.85
CA GLY A 151 4.59 12.05 10.85
C GLY A 151 4.28 11.09 9.70
N ARG A 152 4.50 11.55 8.46
CA ARG A 152 4.26 10.80 7.24
C ARG A 152 5.56 10.31 6.63
N PHE A 153 5.50 9.16 5.99
CA PHE A 153 6.60 8.63 5.17
C PHE A 153 6.12 8.47 3.73
N VAL A 154 7.00 8.62 2.74
CA VAL A 154 6.68 8.46 1.32
C VAL A 154 7.63 7.43 0.72
N ALA A 155 7.07 6.44 0.02
CA ALA A 155 7.83 5.47 -0.73
C ALA A 155 7.27 5.37 -2.15
N PHE A 156 8.13 5.07 -3.11
CA PHE A 156 7.73 4.91 -4.51
C PHE A 156 8.62 3.86 -5.18
N ASN A 157 8.12 3.31 -6.27
CA ASN A 157 8.88 2.40 -7.10
C ASN A 157 10.02 3.15 -7.81
N GLY A 158 11.25 2.66 -7.69
CA GLY A 158 12.42 3.29 -8.31
C GLY A 158 12.36 3.29 -9.85
N ASN A 159 11.65 2.32 -10.43
CA ASN A 159 11.47 2.21 -11.88
C ASN A 159 10.57 3.32 -12.42
N ASN A 160 10.58 3.49 -13.74
CA ASN A 160 9.69 4.40 -14.46
C ASN A 160 8.77 3.60 -15.38
N VAL A 161 7.57 4.11 -15.59
CA VAL A 161 6.73 3.68 -16.71
C VAL A 161 7.34 4.17 -18.04
N SER A 162 6.87 3.61 -19.16
CA SER A 162 7.29 4.05 -20.51
C SER A 162 7.12 5.56 -20.70
N ALA A 163 8.13 6.21 -21.28
CA ALA A 163 8.19 7.67 -21.39
C ALA A 163 7.15 8.28 -22.35
N GLY A 164 6.99 9.60 -22.28
CA GLY A 164 6.14 10.38 -23.19
C GLY A 164 4.65 10.24 -22.88
N ALA A 165 3.82 10.11 -23.92
CA ALA A 165 2.36 10.05 -23.78
C ALA A 165 1.88 8.87 -22.90
N ALA A 166 2.63 7.76 -22.89
CA ALA A 166 2.32 6.60 -22.05
C ALA A 166 2.47 6.93 -20.54
N ALA A 167 3.46 7.73 -20.16
CA ALA A 167 3.61 8.15 -18.76
C ALA A 167 2.46 9.04 -18.31
N ALA A 168 2.08 10.03 -19.13
CA ALA A 168 0.96 10.91 -18.82
C ALA A 168 -0.38 10.15 -18.73
N ALA A 169 -0.60 9.16 -19.60
CA ALA A 169 -1.78 8.30 -19.54
C ALA A 169 -1.81 7.44 -18.27
N PHE A 170 -0.66 6.88 -17.87
CA PHE A 170 -0.53 6.13 -16.62
C PHE A 170 -0.78 7.00 -15.40
N ASP A 171 -0.20 8.20 -15.35
CA ASP A 171 -0.39 9.14 -14.24
C ASP A 171 -1.86 9.57 -14.14
N ALA A 172 -2.54 9.77 -15.27
CA ALA A 172 -3.96 10.08 -15.30
C ALA A 172 -4.83 8.90 -14.81
N ALA A 173 -4.51 7.67 -15.20
CA ALA A 173 -5.23 6.46 -14.75
C ALA A 173 -5.01 6.23 -13.24
N SER A 174 -3.76 6.15 -12.80
CA SER A 174 -3.43 5.98 -11.38
C SER A 174 -4.02 7.10 -10.50
N GLY A 175 -3.99 8.36 -10.95
CA GLY A 175 -4.62 9.47 -10.26
C GLY A 175 -6.13 9.33 -10.11
N ARG A 176 -6.85 8.94 -11.19
CA ARG A 176 -8.30 8.67 -11.12
C ARG A 176 -8.60 7.52 -10.15
N LEU A 177 -7.88 6.40 -10.26
CA LEU A 177 -8.10 5.24 -9.41
C LEU A 177 -7.85 5.55 -7.94
N VAL A 178 -6.75 6.24 -7.62
CA VAL A 178 -6.43 6.65 -6.25
C VAL A 178 -7.52 7.57 -5.68
N ASN A 179 -8.00 8.52 -6.48
CA ASN A 179 -9.06 9.44 -6.05
C ASN A 179 -10.39 8.72 -5.80
N ALA A 180 -10.80 7.83 -6.71
CA ALA A 180 -12.03 7.05 -6.55
C ALA A 180 -11.94 6.06 -5.38
N THR A 181 -10.77 5.46 -5.15
CA THR A 181 -10.52 4.60 -3.99
C THR A 181 -10.56 5.40 -2.69
N ALA A 182 -10.10 6.65 -2.69
CA ALA A 182 -10.20 7.55 -1.55
C ALA A 182 -11.64 7.98 -1.25
N ASP A 183 -12.47 8.24 -2.27
CA ASP A 183 -13.91 8.49 -2.11
C ASP A 183 -14.62 7.28 -1.48
N TYR A 184 -14.32 6.08 -1.98
CA TYR A 184 -14.87 4.83 -1.43
C TYR A 184 -14.47 4.64 0.04
N ALA A 185 -13.18 4.78 0.35
CA ALA A 185 -12.66 4.62 1.70
C ALA A 185 -13.31 5.61 2.69
N ALA A 186 -13.49 6.87 2.28
CA ALA A 186 -14.16 7.86 3.10
C ALA A 186 -15.65 7.54 3.34
N GLY A 187 -16.32 6.95 2.36
CA GLY A 187 -17.73 6.55 2.44
C GLY A 187 -17.98 5.31 3.30
N ASP A 188 -16.99 4.43 3.51
CA ASP A 188 -17.15 3.23 4.34
C ASP A 188 -17.36 3.60 5.82
N PRO A 189 -18.53 3.30 6.42
CA PRO A 189 -18.87 3.73 7.78
C PRO A 189 -18.14 2.97 8.88
N THR A 190 -17.50 1.83 8.58
CA THR A 190 -16.94 0.95 9.61
C THR A 190 -15.42 1.03 9.70
N ARG A 191 -14.71 0.81 8.60
CA ARG A 191 -13.23 0.69 8.59
C ARG A 191 -12.54 1.88 7.94
N ARG A 192 -13.30 2.78 7.31
CA ARG A 192 -12.79 3.85 6.45
C ARG A 192 -11.78 3.33 5.44
N PHE A 193 -12.11 2.21 4.79
CA PHE A 193 -11.18 1.42 3.97
C PHE A 193 -11.73 1.19 2.56
N GLY A 194 -10.86 1.33 1.56
CA GLY A 194 -11.20 1.09 0.16
C GLY A 194 -10.05 0.42 -0.60
N THR A 195 -10.39 -0.48 -1.51
CA THR A 195 -9.48 -1.04 -2.50
C THR A 195 -10.08 -0.92 -3.89
N GLY A 196 -9.26 -0.65 -4.89
CA GLY A 196 -9.69 -0.45 -6.26
C GLY A 196 -8.75 -1.10 -7.26
N GLU A 197 -9.29 -1.42 -8.43
CA GLU A 197 -8.49 -1.71 -9.63
C GLU A 197 -9.03 -0.96 -10.85
N GLU A 198 -8.14 -0.69 -11.82
CA GLU A 198 -8.46 -0.16 -13.15
C GLU A 198 -7.61 -0.92 -14.17
N GLY A 199 -8.21 -1.36 -15.27
CA GLY A 199 -7.45 -1.93 -16.40
C GLY A 199 -6.71 -0.85 -17.18
N TYR A 200 -5.49 -1.17 -17.61
CA TYR A 200 -4.61 -0.18 -18.24
C TYR A 200 -4.05 -0.61 -19.60
N ASP A 201 -2.95 -1.37 -19.67
CA ASP A 201 -2.34 -1.75 -20.96
C ASP A 201 -1.69 -3.14 -20.95
N ALA A 202 -1.06 -3.55 -22.06
CA ALA A 202 -0.40 -4.86 -22.16
C ALA A 202 0.82 -5.03 -21.23
N THR A 203 1.46 -3.93 -20.82
CA THR A 203 2.65 -3.94 -19.96
C THR A 203 2.25 -4.01 -18.48
N TYR A 204 1.26 -3.20 -18.11
CA TYR A 204 0.62 -3.18 -16.81
C TYR A 204 -0.88 -3.43 -17.01
N PRO A 205 -1.32 -4.70 -17.05
CA PRO A 205 -2.72 -5.04 -17.30
C PRO A 205 -3.68 -4.36 -16.33
N LYS A 206 -3.24 -4.13 -15.10
CA LYS A 206 -4.03 -3.51 -14.05
C LYS A 206 -3.18 -2.58 -13.19
N ILE A 207 -3.82 -1.52 -12.71
CA ILE A 207 -3.37 -0.67 -11.61
C ILE A 207 -4.25 -1.02 -10.41
N TYR A 208 -3.64 -1.16 -9.23
CA TYR A 208 -4.31 -1.45 -7.98
C TYR A 208 -4.12 -0.28 -7.02
N SER A 209 -5.15 0.04 -6.25
CA SER A 209 -5.10 1.09 -5.24
C SER A 209 -5.74 0.66 -3.93
N LEU A 210 -5.27 1.24 -2.84
CA LEU A 210 -5.81 1.12 -1.49
C LEU A 210 -5.75 2.47 -0.81
N ALA A 211 -6.83 2.86 -0.14
CA ALA A 211 -6.88 4.03 0.72
C ALA A 211 -7.51 3.65 2.06
N GLN A 212 -7.00 4.24 3.15
CA GLN A 212 -7.53 3.99 4.48
C GLN A 212 -7.38 5.21 5.40
N CYS A 213 -8.39 5.45 6.24
CA CYS A 213 -8.32 6.38 7.37
C CYS A 213 -8.51 5.65 8.70
N THR A 214 -8.28 6.35 9.82
CA THR A 214 -8.71 5.83 11.12
C THR A 214 -10.24 5.88 11.24
N PRO A 215 -10.88 4.81 11.73
CA PRO A 215 -12.34 4.74 11.90
C PRO A 215 -12.96 5.78 12.84
N ASP A 216 -12.17 6.49 13.65
CA ASP A 216 -12.63 7.58 14.50
C ASP A 216 -12.75 8.93 13.77
N MET A 217 -12.60 8.96 12.45
CA MET A 217 -12.87 10.12 11.61
C MET A 217 -14.27 10.12 11.01
N GLU A 218 -14.82 11.31 10.89
CA GLU A 218 -15.95 11.57 10.01
C GLU A 218 -15.57 11.36 8.54
N ALA A 219 -16.56 11.04 7.71
CA ALA A 219 -16.33 10.79 6.28
C ALA A 219 -15.67 11.98 5.57
N ALA A 220 -16.11 13.20 5.89
CA ALA A 220 -15.54 14.43 5.33
C ALA A 220 -14.07 14.64 5.73
N ASP A 221 -13.73 14.38 7.00
CA ASP A 221 -12.37 14.52 7.51
C ASP A 221 -11.44 13.46 6.91
N CYS A 222 -11.90 12.22 6.81
CA CYS A 222 -11.16 11.15 6.13
C CYS A 222 -10.89 11.55 4.67
N ARG A 223 -11.91 12.04 3.97
CA ARG A 223 -11.75 12.44 2.57
C ARG A 223 -10.79 13.61 2.41
N SER A 224 -10.89 14.61 3.29
CA SER A 224 -9.98 15.74 3.34
C SER A 224 -8.54 15.29 3.57
N CYS A 225 -8.31 14.43 4.58
CA CYS A 225 -7.00 13.89 4.88
C CYS A 225 -6.37 13.17 3.67
N LEU A 226 -7.14 12.31 3.01
CA LEU A 226 -6.70 11.58 1.82
C LEU A 226 -6.41 12.54 0.65
N ARG A 227 -7.28 13.53 0.40
CA ARG A 227 -7.04 14.56 -0.62
C ARG A 227 -5.73 15.29 -0.36
N ASP A 228 -5.50 15.72 0.87
CA ASP A 228 -4.33 16.52 1.24
C ASP A 228 -3.02 15.76 0.99
N ILE A 229 -2.98 14.45 1.25
CA ILE A 229 -1.79 13.63 0.95
C ILE A 229 -1.66 13.31 -0.54
N ILE A 230 -2.77 13.14 -1.27
CA ILE A 230 -2.75 12.93 -2.73
C ILE A 230 -2.19 14.17 -3.41
N GLU A 231 -2.74 15.35 -3.15
CA GLU A 231 -2.36 16.61 -3.79
C GLU A 231 -0.92 17.01 -3.44
N LYS A 232 -0.50 16.78 -2.18
CA LYS A 232 0.83 17.15 -1.73
C LYS A 232 1.93 16.27 -2.32
N PHE A 233 1.73 14.95 -2.35
CA PHE A 233 2.82 14.01 -2.64
C PHE A 233 2.85 13.50 -4.08
N THR A 234 1.71 13.48 -4.77
CA THR A 234 1.64 12.97 -6.15
C THR A 234 2.54 13.73 -7.12
N PRO A 235 2.48 15.08 -7.20
CA PRO A 235 3.31 15.83 -8.16
C PRO A 235 4.81 15.72 -7.86
N GLN A 236 5.17 15.47 -6.60
CA GLN A 236 6.56 15.46 -6.16
C GLN A 236 7.23 14.08 -6.31
N TYR A 237 6.48 12.99 -6.11
CA TYR A 237 7.07 11.66 -5.95
C TYR A 237 6.55 10.60 -6.93
N PHE A 238 5.36 10.77 -7.50
CA PHE A 238 4.66 9.67 -8.18
C PHE A 238 4.51 9.83 -9.70
N VAL A 239 4.92 10.98 -10.25
CA VAL A 239 4.91 11.22 -11.71
C VAL A 239 5.77 10.19 -12.45
N GLY A 240 5.17 9.46 -13.38
CA GLY A 240 5.81 8.42 -14.16
C GLY A 240 6.23 7.19 -13.36
N LYS A 241 5.70 6.98 -12.14
CA LYS A 241 6.07 5.86 -11.27
C LYS A 241 5.03 4.74 -11.33
N PRO A 242 5.44 3.47 -11.51
CA PRO A 242 4.50 2.33 -11.55
C PRO A 242 3.97 1.92 -10.16
N GLY A 243 4.31 2.68 -9.11
CA GLY A 243 3.86 2.42 -7.76
C GLY A 243 4.31 3.52 -6.80
N GLY A 244 3.45 3.81 -5.82
CA GLY A 244 3.63 4.90 -4.87
C GLY A 244 2.80 4.69 -3.62
N ARG A 245 3.32 5.14 -2.48
CA ARG A 245 2.66 5.04 -1.18
C ARG A 245 2.97 6.22 -0.30
N VAL A 246 1.94 6.74 0.37
CA VAL A 246 2.08 7.64 1.50
C VAL A 246 1.64 6.91 2.75
N PHE A 247 2.56 6.79 3.71
CA PHE A 247 2.28 6.29 5.04
C PHE A 247 1.83 7.45 5.93
N GLY A 248 0.71 7.27 6.62
CA GLY A 248 0.20 8.19 7.62
C GLY A 248 -0.66 7.43 8.62
N VAL A 249 -0.60 7.86 9.87
CA VAL A 249 -1.29 7.18 10.98
C VAL A 249 -2.80 7.40 10.90
N ARG A 250 -3.19 8.60 10.47
CA ARG A 250 -4.58 9.04 10.36
C ARG A 250 -5.20 8.72 9.01
N CYS A 251 -4.46 8.92 7.93
CA CYS A 251 -4.83 8.41 6.61
C CYS A 251 -3.61 8.06 5.78
N ASN A 252 -3.76 7.08 4.89
CA ASN A 252 -2.71 6.58 4.02
C ASN A 252 -3.31 6.07 2.70
N PHE A 253 -2.48 6.05 1.65
CA PHE A 253 -2.85 5.38 0.40
C PHE A 253 -1.64 4.72 -0.24
N ARG A 254 -1.91 3.72 -1.06
CA ARG A 254 -0.93 2.99 -1.88
C ARG A 254 -1.52 2.71 -3.24
N PHE A 255 -0.72 2.80 -4.29
CA PHE A 255 -1.03 2.23 -5.59
C PHE A 255 0.16 1.46 -6.14
N GLU A 256 -0.11 0.41 -6.91
CA GLU A 256 0.90 -0.47 -7.50
C GLU A 256 0.37 -1.08 -8.81
N THR A 257 1.25 -1.64 -9.61
CA THR A 257 0.91 -2.42 -10.83
C THR A 257 0.70 -3.91 -10.56
N TYR A 258 0.68 -4.32 -9.29
CA TYR A 258 0.39 -5.68 -8.82
C TYR A 258 -0.57 -5.63 -7.63
N SER A 259 -1.32 -6.70 -7.39
CA SER A 259 -2.19 -6.77 -6.21
C SER A 259 -1.35 -6.95 -4.94
N PHE A 260 -1.63 -6.15 -3.92
CA PHE A 260 -0.95 -6.15 -2.61
C PHE A 260 -1.92 -6.24 -1.42
N PHE A 261 -3.21 -6.43 -1.71
CA PHE A 261 -4.27 -6.60 -0.72
C PHE A 261 -4.98 -7.95 -0.90
N SER A 262 -5.63 -8.40 0.16
CA SER A 262 -6.34 -9.67 0.19
C SER A 262 -7.78 -9.51 -0.28
N GLY A 263 -8.32 -10.53 -0.95
CA GLY A 263 -9.69 -10.54 -1.43
C GLY A 263 -9.87 -9.83 -2.78
N ARG A 264 -11.14 -9.62 -3.16
CA ARG A 264 -11.48 -8.90 -4.40
C ARG A 264 -11.43 -7.39 -4.17
N PRO A 265 -11.04 -6.59 -5.17
CA PRO A 265 -11.14 -5.14 -5.10
C PRO A 265 -12.58 -4.70 -4.83
N LEU A 266 -12.75 -3.71 -3.96
CA LEU A 266 -14.06 -3.15 -3.60
C LEU A 266 -14.62 -2.23 -4.70
N LEU A 267 -13.74 -1.65 -5.51
CA LEU A 267 -14.03 -0.81 -6.65
C LEU A 267 -13.35 -1.37 -7.91
N GLN A 268 -14.07 -1.38 -9.03
CA GLN A 268 -13.50 -1.68 -10.35
C GLN A 268 -13.87 -0.54 -11.28
N LEU A 269 -12.86 0.16 -11.81
CA LEU A 269 -13.05 1.17 -12.85
C LEU A 269 -13.00 0.49 -14.23
N PRO A 270 -13.76 0.99 -15.21
CA PRO A 270 -13.74 0.45 -16.57
C PRO A 270 -12.34 0.56 -17.18
N ASP A 271 -11.98 -0.40 -18.03
CA ASP A 271 -10.70 -0.40 -18.72
C ASP A 271 -10.51 0.87 -19.55
N VAL A 272 -9.33 1.49 -19.44
CA VAL A 272 -8.93 2.57 -20.35
C VAL A 272 -8.64 1.94 -21.70
N LEU A 273 -9.65 1.87 -22.58
CA LEU A 273 -9.41 1.47 -23.97
C LEU A 273 -8.37 2.42 -24.58
N PRO A 274 -7.34 1.91 -25.29
CA PRO A 274 -6.40 2.77 -26.01
C PRO A 274 -7.17 3.66 -26.98
N PRO A 275 -6.73 4.92 -27.20
CA PRO A 275 -7.36 5.79 -28.18
C PRO A 275 -7.40 5.06 -29.52
N ALA A 276 -8.59 5.00 -30.15
CA ALA A 276 -8.78 4.35 -31.43
C ALA A 276 -7.73 4.86 -32.43
N PRO A 277 -7.10 3.97 -33.23
CA PRO A 277 -6.13 4.39 -34.23
C PRO A 277 -6.77 5.43 -35.15
N ALA A 278 -6.03 6.51 -35.42
CA ALA A 278 -6.50 7.59 -36.28
C ALA A 278 -6.99 7.02 -37.63
N PRO A 279 -8.11 7.53 -38.20
CA PRO A 279 -8.60 7.08 -39.49
C PRO A 279 -7.47 7.17 -40.53
N ALA A 280 -7.24 6.08 -41.26
CA ALA A 280 -6.28 6.08 -42.35
C ALA A 280 -6.63 7.21 -43.33
N PRO A 281 -5.65 8.00 -43.81
CA PRO A 281 -5.92 9.05 -44.77
C PRO A 281 -6.58 8.44 -46.01
N ALA A 282 -7.72 9.00 -46.40
CA ALA A 282 -8.45 8.58 -47.57
C ALA A 282 -7.52 8.64 -48.80
N ALA A 283 -7.38 7.50 -49.48
CA ALA A 283 -6.70 7.44 -50.76
C ALA A 283 -7.42 8.40 -51.72
N ALA A 284 -6.68 9.37 -52.24
CA ALA A 284 -7.18 10.25 -53.29
C ALA A 284 -7.41 9.40 -54.55
N GLU A 285 -8.65 9.25 -54.96
CA GLU A 285 -8.98 8.74 -56.30
C GLU A 285 -8.54 9.79 -57.34
N GLU A 286 -7.60 9.40 -58.20
CA GLU A 286 -7.28 10.10 -59.44
C GLU A 286 -8.52 10.05 -60.37
N GLY A 287 -9.27 11.15 -60.38
CA GLY A 287 -10.38 11.39 -61.29
C GLY A 287 -9.90 11.97 -62.62
N GLU A 288 -9.93 11.13 -63.66
CA GLU A 288 -9.67 11.42 -65.06
C GLU A 288 -10.56 12.57 -65.61
N PHE A 289 -9.95 13.71 -65.95
CA PHE A 289 -10.67 14.90 -66.46
C PHE A 289 -10.87 14.82 -67.97
N LEU A 290 -11.95 14.17 -68.41
CA LEU A 290 -12.45 14.21 -69.78
C LEU A 290 -13.19 15.53 -70.06
N LYS A 291 -12.60 16.31 -70.98
CA LYS A 291 -13.16 17.38 -71.83
C LYS A 291 -14.68 17.65 -71.74
N GLN A 292 -15.04 18.90 -71.42
CA GLN A 292 -16.13 19.56 -72.15
C GLN A 292 -15.95 21.08 -72.31
N LYS A 293 -16.07 21.49 -73.57
CA LYS A 293 -16.06 22.85 -74.09
C LYS A 293 -17.19 23.68 -73.48
N THR A 294 -16.92 24.94 -73.14
CA THR A 294 -17.92 26.00 -73.32
C THR A 294 -17.28 27.34 -73.66
N ASN A 295 -17.77 27.94 -74.75
CA ASN A 295 -17.53 29.30 -75.23
C ASN A 295 -17.66 30.38 -74.14
N LYS A 296 -16.75 31.36 -74.12
CA LYS A 296 -17.13 32.79 -74.07
C LYS A 296 -15.95 33.74 -74.38
N LYS A 297 -16.18 34.52 -75.44
CA LYS A 297 -15.46 35.72 -75.95
C LYS A 297 -14.06 35.54 -76.51
#